data_AF-A0A814KGL2-F1
#
_entry.id   AF-A0A814KGL2-F1
#
_cell.length_a   1.000
_cell.length_b   1.000
_cell.length_c   1.000
_cell.angle_alpha   90.00
_cell.angle_beta   90.00
_cell.angle_gamma   90.00
#
_symmetry.space_group_name_H-M   'P 1'
#
loop_
_entity.id
_entity.type
_entity.pdbx_description
1 polymer ?
#
loop_
_entity_poly.entity_id
_entity_poly.type
_entity_poly.pdbx_seq_one_letter_code
_entity_poly.pdbx_strand_id
1 'polypeptide(L)'
;LTVDSEKKSVLQYSTIVKSKKKVKKFKVDLKSSLIREEWLKSNESNPCASRHQKKVLAFQTNLTTKQITSWLYHNRKKSKSKKEKINRNRLSTKQKIFLVNYFKNVSKRPIEEEITKISQTTGIKEKKIICWFASERFKNKKNE
;
A
#
# COMPACT_ATOMS: atom_id res chain seq x y z
N LEU A 1 -28.76 56.61 12.90
CA LEU A 1 -27.28 56.58 13.03
C LEU A 1 -26.92 55.24 13.68
N THR A 2 -25.78 54.65 13.28
CA THR A 2 -25.35 53.21 13.33
C THR A 2 -26.21 52.30 12.42
N VAL A 3 -25.90 52.04 11.15
CA VAL A 3 -24.68 51.54 10.45
C VAL A 3 -24.29 50.11 10.85
N ASP A 4 -24.06 49.30 9.81
CA ASP A 4 -23.38 47.99 9.75
C ASP A 4 -24.25 46.72 9.91
N SER A 5 -24.62 45.98 8.85
CA SER A 5 -23.82 45.32 7.78
C SER A 5 -22.91 44.18 8.28
N GLU A 6 -23.49 43.12 8.85
CA GLU A 6 -22.79 41.84 8.97
C GLU A 6 -23.04 40.94 7.74
N LYS A 7 -22.33 41.26 6.65
CA LYS A 7 -22.05 40.28 5.60
C LYS A 7 -21.10 39.23 6.17
N LYS A 8 -21.64 38.06 6.55
CA LYS A 8 -20.85 36.87 6.89
C LYS A 8 -20.04 36.44 5.65
N SER A 9 -18.78 36.87 5.65
CA SER A 9 -17.75 36.49 4.69
C SER A 9 -17.48 34.98 4.83
N VAL A 10 -17.96 34.20 3.86
CA VAL A 10 -17.64 32.79 3.71
C VAL A 10 -16.19 32.70 3.26
N LEU A 11 -15.31 32.37 4.21
CA LEU A 11 -13.92 32.00 3.95
C LEU A 11 -13.89 30.79 2.99
N GLN A 12 -13.71 31.07 1.71
CA GLN A 12 -13.36 30.11 0.67
C GLN A 12 -11.93 29.62 0.96
N TYR A 13 -11.80 28.52 1.70
CA TYR A 13 -10.52 27.84 1.86
C TYR A 13 -10.13 27.21 0.52
N SER A 14 -9.38 27.94 -0.30
CA SER A 14 -8.75 27.37 -1.49
C SER A 14 -7.74 26.31 -1.04
N THR A 15 -8.06 25.03 -1.26
CA THR A 15 -7.13 23.93 -1.01
C THR A 15 -5.95 24.05 -1.97
N ILE A 16 -4.81 24.53 -1.47
CA ILE A 16 -3.54 24.49 -2.20
C ILE A 16 -3.12 23.03 -2.31
N VAL A 17 -3.53 22.36 -3.39
CA VAL A 17 -3.02 21.03 -3.76
C VAL A 17 -1.58 21.20 -4.23
N LYS A 18 -0.63 21.14 -3.30
CA LYS A 18 0.81 21.15 -3.62
C LYS A 18 1.12 19.94 -4.51
N SER A 19 1.28 20.16 -5.81
CA SER A 19 1.69 19.12 -6.74
C SER A 19 3.10 18.63 -6.35
N LYS A 20 3.23 17.33 -6.07
CA LYS A 20 4.52 16.73 -5.71
C LYS A 20 5.40 16.73 -6.96
N LYS A 21 6.33 17.69 -7.08
CA LYS A 21 7.37 17.67 -8.11
C LYS A 21 8.08 16.30 -8.08
N LYS A 22 8.09 15.59 -9.22
CA LYS A 22 8.84 14.33 -9.36
C LYS A 22 10.34 14.64 -9.23
N VAL A 23 10.93 14.27 -8.11
CA VAL A 23 12.38 14.38 -7.90
C VAL A 23 13.08 13.47 -8.91
N LYS A 24 14.06 14.00 -9.66
CA LYS A 24 14.90 13.21 -10.57
C LYS A 24 15.53 12.06 -9.79
N LYS A 25 15.39 10.82 -10.28
CA LYS A 25 16.01 9.65 -9.66
C LYS A 25 17.52 9.81 -9.75
N PHE A 26 18.21 9.89 -8.61
CA PHE A 26 19.66 9.88 -8.55
C PHE A 26 20.18 8.56 -9.13
N LYS A 27 21.12 8.64 -10.10
CA LYS A 27 21.76 7.45 -10.68
C LYS A 27 22.77 6.95 -9.65
N VAL A 28 22.52 5.76 -9.09
CA VAL A 28 23.44 5.19 -8.11
C VAL A 28 24.70 4.73 -8.84
N ASP A 29 25.86 5.10 -8.32
CA ASP A 29 27.16 4.72 -8.85
C ASP A 29 27.40 3.19 -8.73
N LEU A 30 28.19 2.63 -9.64
CA LEU A 30 28.43 1.20 -9.79
C LEU A 30 29.08 0.61 -8.52
N LYS A 31 30.04 1.33 -7.93
CA LYS A 31 30.71 0.95 -6.67
C LYS A 31 29.73 0.81 -5.52
N SER A 32 28.79 1.75 -5.43
CA SER A 32 27.73 1.74 -4.41
C SER A 32 26.74 0.59 -4.61
N SER A 33 26.53 0.13 -5.86
CA SER A 33 25.72 -1.06 -6.10
C SER A 33 26.42 -2.32 -5.62
N LEU A 34 27.70 -2.50 -5.98
CA LEU A 34 28.49 -3.67 -5.62
C LEU A 34 28.57 -3.87 -4.10
N ILE A 35 28.95 -2.82 -3.35
CA ILE A 35 29.07 -2.87 -1.88
C ILE A 35 27.73 -3.27 -1.22
N ARG A 36 26.63 -2.75 -1.76
CA ARG A 36 25.28 -3.05 -1.26
C ARG A 36 24.86 -4.49 -1.56
N GLU A 37 25.16 -5.00 -2.74
CA GLU A 37 24.88 -6.39 -3.12
C GLU A 37 25.73 -7.38 -2.33
N GLU A 38 27.01 -7.09 -2.14
CA GLU A 38 27.92 -7.87 -1.30
C GLU A 38 27.42 -7.94 0.15
N TRP A 39 27.05 -6.80 0.73
CA TRP A 39 26.49 -6.78 2.08
C TRP A 39 25.24 -7.64 2.20
N LEU A 40 24.36 -7.63 1.18
CA LEU A 40 23.16 -8.48 1.20
C LEU A 40 23.50 -9.96 1.18
N LYS A 41 24.43 -10.38 0.33
CA LYS A 41 24.90 -11.77 0.25
C LYS A 41 25.47 -12.24 1.59
N SER A 42 26.27 -11.39 2.25
CA SER A 42 26.83 -11.71 3.56
C SER A 42 25.80 -11.68 4.71
N ASN A 43 24.60 -11.11 4.50
CA ASN A 43 23.58 -10.94 5.53
C ASN A 43 22.21 -11.52 5.11
N GLU A 44 22.20 -12.55 4.25
CA GLU A 44 20.98 -13.13 3.70
C GLU A 44 20.02 -13.66 4.78
N SER A 45 20.58 -14.25 5.85
CA SER A 45 19.80 -14.81 6.96
C SER A 45 19.14 -13.75 7.85
N ASN A 46 19.71 -12.53 7.93
CA ASN A 46 19.15 -11.43 8.71
C ASN A 46 19.46 -10.05 8.08
N PRO A 47 18.67 -9.60 7.09
CA PRO A 47 18.89 -8.33 6.40
C PRO A 47 18.49 -7.08 7.23
N CYS A 48 18.60 -7.16 8.56
CA CYS A 48 18.36 -6.06 9.49
C CYS A 48 19.70 -5.48 9.96
N ALA A 49 20.23 -4.52 9.21
CA ALA A 49 21.45 -3.82 9.63
C ALA A 49 21.23 -3.02 10.92
N SER A 50 22.17 -3.16 11.86
CA SER A 50 22.25 -2.35 13.08
C SER A 50 22.48 -0.86 12.77
N ARG A 51 22.32 0.02 13.77
CA ARG A 51 22.57 1.46 13.60
C ARG A 51 24.02 1.73 13.15
N HIS A 52 24.97 0.96 13.68
CA HIS A 52 26.39 1.08 13.32
C HIS A 52 26.65 0.59 11.89
N GLN A 53 26.15 -0.60 11.52
CA GLN A 53 26.30 -1.15 10.17
C GLN A 53 25.72 -0.22 9.10
N LYS A 54 24.60 0.44 9.37
CA LYS A 54 24.02 1.45 8.48
C LYS A 54 24.93 2.66 8.27
N LYS A 55 25.68 3.09 9.30
CA LYS A 55 26.65 4.19 9.21
C LYS A 55 27.87 3.78 8.38
N VAL A 56 28.39 2.57 8.61
CA VAL A 56 29.52 2.02 7.83
C VAL A 56 29.17 1.93 6.35
N LEU A 57 28.00 1.36 6.02
CA LEU A 57 27.52 1.28 4.64
C LEU A 57 27.30 2.66 4.00
N ALA A 58 26.76 3.62 4.76
CA ALA A 58 26.57 4.98 4.29
C ALA A 58 27.91 5.64 3.91
N PHE A 59 28.92 5.48 4.77
CA PHE A 59 30.27 5.95 4.52
C PHE A 59 30.90 5.29 3.28
N GLN A 60 30.87 3.96 3.20
CA GLN A 60 31.48 3.20 2.09
C GLN A 60 30.84 3.48 0.72
N THR A 61 29.54 3.78 0.69
CA THR A 61 28.78 4.02 -0.54
C THR A 61 28.60 5.50 -0.86
N ASN A 62 29.11 6.40 -0.03
CA ASN A 62 28.85 7.84 -0.13
C ASN A 62 27.34 8.17 -0.24
N LEU A 63 26.50 7.39 0.47
CA LEU A 63 25.05 7.58 0.55
C LEU A 63 24.68 8.05 1.95
N THR A 64 23.58 8.77 2.06
CA THR A 64 23.04 9.11 3.38
C THR A 64 22.56 7.85 4.10
N THR A 65 22.65 7.86 5.44
CA THR A 65 22.09 6.81 6.30
C THR A 65 20.61 6.57 6.03
N LYS A 66 19.85 7.61 5.66
CA LYS A 66 18.44 7.52 5.27
C LYS A 66 18.26 6.76 3.94
N GLN A 67 19.09 7.02 2.94
CA GLN A 67 19.08 6.27 1.68
C GLN A 67 19.41 4.79 1.90
N ILE A 68 20.42 4.48 2.72
CA ILE A 68 20.77 3.10 3.09
C ILE A 68 19.63 2.42 3.86
N THR A 69 19.04 3.10 4.83
CA THR A 69 17.90 2.58 5.60
C THR A 69 16.70 2.27 4.71
N SER A 70 16.37 3.20 3.80
CA SER A 70 15.30 3.01 2.81
C SER A 70 15.63 1.85 1.87
N TRP A 71 16.85 1.80 1.34
CA TRP A 71 17.28 0.73 0.44
C TRP A 71 17.18 -0.64 1.11
N LEU A 72 17.66 -0.80 2.35
CA LEU A 72 17.53 -2.03 3.14
C LEU A 72 16.05 -2.43 3.33
N TYR A 73 15.18 -1.47 3.69
CA TYR A 73 13.74 -1.72 3.84
C TYR A 73 13.12 -2.24 2.54
N HIS A 74 13.40 -1.59 1.41
CA HIS A 74 12.87 -2.00 0.12
C HIS A 74 13.42 -3.35 -0.30
N ASN A 75 14.68 -3.66 0.01
CA ASN A 75 15.28 -4.94 -0.33
C ASN A 75 14.68 -6.09 0.47
N ARG A 76 14.47 -5.91 1.79
CA ARG A 76 13.70 -6.87 2.62
C ARG A 76 12.27 -7.04 2.12
N LYS A 77 11.64 -5.98 1.63
CA LYS A 77 10.31 -6.05 1.04
C LYS A 77 10.33 -6.80 -0.29
N LYS A 78 11.40 -6.72 -1.08
CA LYS A 78 11.56 -7.45 -2.35
C LYS A 78 11.81 -8.94 -2.14
N SER A 79 12.63 -9.32 -1.15
CA SER A 79 12.94 -10.72 -0.87
C SER A 79 11.71 -11.53 -0.45
N LYS A 80 10.68 -10.91 0.15
CA LYS A 80 9.34 -11.54 0.28
C LYS A 80 8.84 -11.90 -1.11
N SER A 81 8.72 -13.20 -1.41
CA SER A 81 8.46 -13.68 -2.77
C SER A 81 7.20 -13.02 -3.36
N LYS A 82 7.23 -12.67 -4.64
CA LYS A 82 6.06 -12.13 -5.35
C LYS A 82 4.87 -13.10 -5.21
N LYS A 83 5.16 -14.41 -5.21
CA LYS A 83 4.21 -15.51 -4.97
C LYS A 83 3.53 -15.38 -3.59
N GLU A 84 4.27 -15.17 -2.50
CA GLU A 84 3.66 -14.94 -1.18
C GLU A 84 2.79 -13.68 -1.14
N LYS A 85 3.22 -12.58 -1.78
CA LYS A 85 2.41 -11.34 -1.82
C LYS A 85 1.11 -11.54 -2.61
N ILE A 86 1.15 -12.32 -3.69
CA ILE A 86 -0.04 -12.67 -4.48
C ILE A 86 -0.94 -13.60 -3.68
N ASN A 87 -0.38 -14.65 -3.06
CA ASN A 87 -1.13 -15.65 -2.30
C ASN A 87 -1.84 -15.04 -1.08
N ARG A 88 -1.18 -14.14 -0.32
CA ARG A 88 -1.83 -13.39 0.78
C ARG A 88 -3.06 -12.59 0.34
N ASN A 89 -3.13 -12.23 -0.95
CA ASN A 89 -4.21 -11.44 -1.51
C ASN A 89 -5.18 -12.27 -2.36
N ARG A 90 -5.00 -13.57 -2.52
CA ARG A 90 -5.88 -14.39 -3.37
C ARG A 90 -6.98 -15.00 -2.53
N LEU A 91 -8.24 -14.75 -2.90
CA LEU A 91 -9.37 -15.45 -2.31
C LEU A 91 -9.33 -16.93 -2.71
N SER A 92 -9.59 -17.82 -1.75
CA SER A 92 -9.78 -19.25 -1.99
C SER A 92 -10.96 -19.51 -2.91
N THR A 93 -10.99 -20.66 -3.60
CA THR A 93 -12.11 -21.06 -4.46
C THR A 93 -13.42 -21.09 -3.67
N LYS A 94 -13.42 -21.66 -2.45
CA LYS A 94 -14.60 -21.70 -1.57
C LYS A 94 -15.10 -20.29 -1.23
N GLN A 95 -14.18 -19.37 -0.90
CA GLN A 95 -14.49 -17.97 -0.61
C GLN A 95 -15.10 -17.25 -1.81
N LYS A 96 -14.59 -17.50 -3.02
CA LYS A 96 -15.16 -16.93 -4.25
C LYS A 96 -16.57 -17.45 -4.52
N ILE A 97 -16.78 -18.76 -4.41
CA ILE A 97 -18.10 -19.38 -4.63
C ILE A 97 -19.11 -18.78 -3.66
N PHE A 98 -18.75 -18.65 -2.39
CA PHE A 98 -19.61 -18.03 -1.38
C PHE A 98 -20.00 -16.59 -1.76
N LEU A 99 -19.02 -15.75 -2.09
CA LEU A 99 -19.28 -14.35 -2.46
C LEU A 99 -20.14 -14.22 -3.72
N VAL A 100 -19.92 -15.06 -4.74
CA VAL A 100 -20.75 -15.09 -5.95
C VAL A 100 -22.18 -15.52 -5.63
N ASN A 101 -22.36 -16.57 -4.81
CA ASN A 101 -23.67 -17.03 -4.39
C ASN A 101 -24.43 -15.94 -3.62
N TYR A 102 -23.74 -15.29 -2.68
CA TYR A 102 -24.31 -14.19 -1.90
C TYR A 102 -24.70 -13.00 -2.81
N PHE A 103 -23.84 -12.64 -3.75
CA PHE A 103 -24.10 -11.55 -4.70
C PHE A 103 -25.33 -11.79 -5.58
N LYS A 104 -25.54 -13.04 -6.01
CA LYS A 104 -26.66 -13.42 -6.89
C LYS A 104 -27.98 -13.55 -6.13
N ASN A 105 -27.94 -14.15 -4.94
CA ASN A 105 -29.14 -14.63 -4.25
C ASN A 105 -29.55 -13.79 -3.04
N VAL A 106 -28.66 -12.95 -2.50
CA VAL A 106 -28.94 -12.18 -1.27
C VAL A 106 -28.90 -10.68 -1.52
N SER A 107 -27.72 -10.11 -1.80
CA SER A 107 -27.59 -8.66 -1.99
C SER A 107 -26.39 -8.30 -2.87
N LYS A 108 -26.60 -7.34 -3.78
CA LYS A 108 -25.54 -6.75 -4.62
C LYS A 108 -24.77 -5.62 -3.90
N ARG A 109 -25.33 -5.09 -2.81
CA ARG A 109 -24.80 -3.97 -2.02
C ARG A 109 -24.95 -4.28 -0.53
N PRO A 110 -24.10 -5.18 0.01
CA PRO A 110 -24.22 -5.56 1.41
C PRO A 110 -23.92 -4.37 2.33
N ILE A 111 -24.70 -4.22 3.40
CA ILE A 111 -24.47 -3.24 4.46
C ILE A 111 -23.38 -3.71 5.43
N GLU A 112 -22.93 -2.84 6.34
CA GLU A 112 -21.82 -3.13 7.25
C GLU A 112 -22.03 -4.41 8.05
N GLU A 113 -23.23 -4.61 8.62
CA GLU A 113 -23.56 -5.81 9.40
C GLU A 113 -23.46 -7.10 8.57
N GLU A 114 -23.89 -7.05 7.31
CA GLU A 114 -23.78 -8.19 6.38
C GLU A 114 -22.32 -8.47 6.03
N ILE A 115 -21.53 -7.42 5.84
CA ILE A 115 -20.09 -7.53 5.59
C ILE A 115 -19.39 -8.19 6.79
N THR A 116 -19.73 -7.80 8.02
CA THR A 116 -19.20 -8.42 9.25
C THR A 116 -19.61 -9.89 9.36
N LYS A 117 -20.87 -10.24 9.07
CA LYS A 117 -21.33 -11.65 9.05
C LYS A 117 -20.57 -12.49 8.02
N ILE A 118 -20.38 -11.96 6.80
CA ILE A 118 -19.61 -12.63 5.74
C ILE A 118 -18.15 -12.79 6.19
N SER A 119 -17.57 -11.76 6.81
CA SER A 119 -16.19 -11.78 7.33
C SER A 119 -15.99 -12.89 8.36
N GLN A 120 -16.89 -12.98 9.36
CA GLN A 120 -16.86 -14.01 10.38
C GLN A 120 -17.02 -15.42 9.78
N THR A 121 -17.91 -15.59 8.81
CA THR A 121 -18.20 -16.90 8.21
C THR A 121 -17.06 -17.39 7.30
N THR A 122 -16.45 -16.48 6.53
CA THR A 122 -15.49 -16.83 5.47
C THR A 122 -14.03 -16.60 5.85
N GLY A 123 -13.78 -15.92 6.97
CA GLY A 123 -12.47 -15.45 7.40
C GLY A 123 -11.87 -14.37 6.49
N ILE A 124 -12.66 -13.78 5.59
CA ILE A 124 -12.20 -12.73 4.67
C ILE A 124 -12.30 -11.38 5.38
N LYS A 125 -11.23 -10.58 5.34
CA LYS A 125 -11.27 -9.21 5.87
C LYS A 125 -12.38 -8.38 5.21
N GLU A 126 -13.11 -7.59 6.00
CA GLU A 126 -14.23 -6.75 5.55
C GLU A 126 -13.88 -5.86 4.37
N LYS A 127 -12.75 -5.15 4.43
CA LYS A 127 -12.25 -4.33 3.31
C LYS A 127 -12.11 -5.10 2.00
N LYS A 128 -11.71 -6.37 2.08
CA LYS A 128 -11.56 -7.26 0.92
C LYS A 128 -12.92 -7.63 0.33
N ILE A 129 -13.92 -7.85 1.18
CA ILE A 129 -15.31 -8.11 0.79
C ILE A 129 -15.88 -6.87 0.07
N ILE A 130 -15.77 -5.68 0.68
CA ILE A 130 -16.23 -4.41 0.09
C ILE A 130 -15.64 -4.19 -1.32
N CYS A 131 -14.32 -4.33 -1.45
CA CYS A 131 -13.65 -4.19 -2.75
C CYS A 131 -14.11 -5.25 -3.76
N TRP A 132 -14.36 -6.49 -3.31
CA TRP A 132 -14.84 -7.55 -4.18
C TRP A 132 -16.24 -7.23 -4.72
N PHE A 133 -17.19 -6.84 -3.85
CA PHE A 133 -18.56 -6.47 -4.26
C PHE A 133 -18.56 -5.26 -5.20
N ALA A 134 -17.72 -4.25 -4.95
CA ALA A 134 -17.56 -3.10 -5.84
C ALA A 134 -17.04 -3.51 -7.23
N SER A 135 -16.02 -4.39 -7.25
CA SER A 135 -15.46 -4.92 -8.50
C SER A 135 -16.49 -5.75 -9.27
N GLU A 136 -17.28 -6.55 -8.58
CA GLU A 136 -18.28 -7.41 -9.20
C GLU A 136 -19.44 -6.61 -9.81
N ARG A 137 -19.91 -5.57 -9.12
CA ARG A 137 -20.86 -4.59 -9.70
C ARG A 137 -20.31 -3.92 -10.96
N PHE A 138 -19.03 -3.53 -10.93
CA PHE A 138 -18.39 -2.89 -12.08
C PHE A 138 -18.31 -3.81 -13.30
N LYS A 139 -18.01 -5.10 -13.11
CA LYS A 139 -18.01 -6.08 -14.21
C LYS A 139 -19.39 -6.28 -14.81
N ASN A 140 -20.41 -6.42 -13.96
CA ASN A 140 -21.78 -6.60 -14.46
C ASN A 140 -22.25 -5.39 -15.27
N LYS A 141 -21.93 -4.17 -14.83
CA LYS A 141 -22.21 -2.94 -15.59
C LYS A 141 -21.48 -2.87 -16.94
N LYS A 142 -20.31 -3.51 -17.09
CA LYS A 142 -19.55 -3.50 -18.35
C LYS A 142 -20.10 -4.51 -19.37
N ASN A 143 -20.83 -5.52 -18.89
CA ASN A 143 -21.39 -6.59 -19.71
C ASN A 143 -22.88 -6.37 -20.03
N GLU A 144 -23.48 -5.30 -19.50
CA GLU A 144 -24.77 -4.72 -19.92
C GLU A 144 -24.51 -3.66 -21.00
#